data_AF-A0A2N0AKU5-F1
#
_entry.id   AF-A0A2N0AKU5-F1
#
_cell.length_a   1.000
_cell.length_b   1.000
_cell.length_c   1.000
_cell.angle_alpha   90.00
_cell.angle_beta   90.00
_cell.angle_gamma   90.00
#
_symmetry.space_group_name_H-M   'P 1'
#
loop_
_entity.id
_entity.type
_entity.pdbx_description
1 polymer ?
#
loop_
_entity_poly.entity_id
_entity_poly.type
_entity_poly.pdbx_seq_one_letter_code
_entity_poly.pdbx_strand_id
1 'polypeptide(L)'
;MKNEIYTKWEKESDLVVTRFSGAISEAEVTEWKQSLETTFATIPAGTKFKIFVNLHGLNPISVSAHKAYRDIIPLLLSKYNWRIGYLDLFEEAKDLKLTFENGIECLAAVHCHHDSYKINEYESRFGKPSEHFYDDPNKSETWIRSYSISAN
;
A
#
# COMPACT_ATOMS: atom_id res chain seq x y z
N MET A 1 -15.34 17.17 4.34
CA MET A 1 -13.86 17.02 4.36
C MET A 1 -13.40 16.92 2.92
N LYS A 2 -12.22 17.46 2.59
CA LYS A 2 -11.65 17.34 1.24
C LYS A 2 -11.02 15.96 1.10
N ASN A 3 -11.21 15.32 -0.05
CA ASN A 3 -10.56 14.04 -0.35
C ASN A 3 -9.06 14.26 -0.54
N GLU A 4 -8.25 13.33 -0.04
CA GLU A 4 -6.80 13.30 -0.28
C GLU A 4 -6.49 12.05 -1.09
N ILE A 5 -6.05 12.26 -2.33
CA ILE A 5 -5.80 11.20 -3.31
C ILE A 5 -4.48 11.51 -3.99
N TYR A 6 -3.42 10.80 -3.61
CA TYR A 6 -2.13 10.94 -4.27
C TYR A 6 -1.25 9.73 -4.03
N THR A 7 -0.28 9.55 -4.91
CA THR A 7 0.91 8.71 -4.72
C THR A 7 2.12 9.56 -5.06
N LYS A 8 3.17 9.47 -4.25
CA LYS A 8 4.46 10.13 -4.48
C LYS A 8 5.61 9.16 -4.30
N TRP A 9 6.65 9.37 -5.09
CA TRP A 9 7.94 8.70 -4.96
C TRP A 9 8.96 9.64 -4.35
N GLU A 10 9.48 9.30 -3.17
CA GLU A 10 10.50 10.05 -2.44
C GLU A 10 11.88 9.43 -2.68
N LYS A 11 12.51 9.82 -3.79
CA LYS A 11 13.81 9.29 -4.29
C LYS A 11 14.90 9.19 -3.23
N GLU A 12 15.03 10.19 -2.35
CA GLU A 12 16.12 10.25 -1.36
C GLU A 12 15.99 9.20 -0.24
N SER A 13 14.80 8.64 -0.05
CA SER A 13 14.50 7.70 1.03
C SER A 13 13.98 6.36 0.52
N ASP A 14 14.01 6.15 -0.78
CA ASP A 14 13.44 5.01 -1.48
C ASP A 14 12.01 4.66 -1.03
N LEU A 15 11.19 5.69 -0.77
CA LEU A 15 9.85 5.54 -0.18
C LEU A 15 8.76 5.96 -1.16
N VAL A 16 7.82 5.05 -1.43
CA VAL A 16 6.53 5.39 -2.03
C VAL A 16 5.55 5.72 -0.91
N VAL A 17 4.88 6.86 -0.98
CA VAL A 17 3.77 7.20 -0.08
C VAL A 17 2.50 7.34 -0.90
N THR A 18 1.48 6.59 -0.56
CA THR A 18 0.15 6.72 -1.16
C THR A 18 -0.90 7.07 -0.10
N ARG A 19 -1.76 8.01 -0.42
CA ARG A 19 -2.81 8.55 0.45
C ARG A 19 -4.14 8.44 -0.27
N PHE A 20 -5.11 7.82 0.41
CA PHE A 20 -6.46 7.67 -0.11
C PHE A 20 -7.48 7.81 1.02
N SER A 21 -8.15 8.96 1.10
CA SER A 21 -9.08 9.26 2.19
C SER A 21 -10.19 10.22 1.79
N GLY A 22 -11.24 10.25 2.61
CA GLY A 22 -12.45 11.04 2.39
C GLY A 22 -13.60 10.22 1.83
N ALA A 23 -14.61 10.91 1.31
CA ALA A 23 -15.79 10.30 0.72
C ALA A 23 -15.46 9.87 -0.71
N ILE A 24 -15.22 8.58 -0.93
CA ILE A 24 -14.65 8.04 -2.17
C ILE A 24 -15.72 7.39 -3.06
N SER A 25 -15.85 7.88 -4.29
CA SER A 25 -16.54 7.21 -5.39
C SER A 25 -15.59 6.38 -6.26
N GLU A 26 -16.15 5.66 -7.23
CA GLU A 26 -15.42 4.87 -8.23
C GLU A 26 -14.50 5.74 -9.11
N ALA A 27 -14.88 7.00 -9.35
CA ALA A 27 -14.04 7.94 -10.10
C ALA A 27 -12.75 8.23 -9.34
N GLU A 28 -12.86 8.44 -8.02
CA GLU A 28 -11.71 8.68 -7.15
C GLU A 28 -10.85 7.43 -6.93
N VAL A 29 -11.45 6.24 -6.94
CA VAL A 29 -10.68 4.98 -7.00
C VAL A 29 -9.87 4.91 -8.30
N THR A 30 -10.44 5.33 -9.42
CA THR A 30 -9.76 5.35 -10.73
C THR A 30 -8.62 6.35 -10.74
N GLU A 31 -8.85 7.56 -10.22
CA GLU A 31 -7.82 8.60 -10.05
C GLU A 31 -6.65 8.10 -9.19
N TRP A 32 -6.97 7.45 -8.07
CA TRP A 32 -5.95 6.87 -7.20
C TRP A 32 -5.11 5.80 -7.91
N LYS A 33 -5.77 4.91 -8.65
CA LYS A 33 -5.10 3.89 -9.47
C LYS A 33 -4.16 4.51 -10.51
N GLN A 34 -4.63 5.54 -11.23
CA GLN A 34 -3.81 6.26 -12.20
C GLN A 34 -2.62 6.95 -11.54
N SER A 35 -2.80 7.51 -10.34
CA SER A 35 -1.71 8.12 -9.57
C SER A 35 -0.65 7.09 -9.16
N LEU A 36 -1.05 5.88 -8.75
CA LEU A 36 -0.14 4.76 -8.48
C LEU A 36 0.63 4.38 -9.75
N GLU A 37 -0.07 4.08 -10.84
CA GLU A 37 0.52 3.68 -12.13
C GLU A 37 1.52 4.73 -12.65
N THR A 38 1.13 6.01 -12.61
CA THR A 38 2.00 7.12 -13.02
C THR A 38 3.23 7.21 -12.13
N THR A 39 3.08 7.06 -10.82
CA THR A 39 4.23 7.14 -9.90
C THR A 39 5.20 5.98 -10.15
N PHE A 40 4.71 4.76 -10.25
CA PHE A 40 5.54 3.58 -10.46
C PHE A 40 6.24 3.57 -11.82
N ALA A 41 5.64 4.18 -12.86
CA ALA A 41 6.29 4.39 -14.15
C ALA A 41 7.52 5.32 -14.07
N THR A 42 7.65 6.14 -13.01
CA THR A 42 8.81 7.03 -12.80
C THR A 42 9.90 6.44 -11.92
N ILE A 43 9.67 5.27 -11.32
CA ILE A 43 10.66 4.60 -10.47
C ILE A 43 11.74 3.98 -11.40
N PRO A 44 13.03 4.26 -11.17
CA PRO A 44 14.10 3.67 -11.98
C PRO A 44 14.09 2.14 -11.93
N ALA A 45 14.46 1.49 -13.04
CA ALA A 45 14.64 0.04 -13.08
C ALA A 45 15.69 -0.41 -12.03
N GLY A 46 15.48 -1.59 -11.45
CA GLY A 46 16.35 -2.13 -10.39
C GLY A 46 16.19 -1.50 -9.01
N THR A 47 15.26 -0.56 -8.83
CA THR A 47 15.07 0.12 -7.53
C THR A 47 14.49 -0.84 -6.51
N LYS A 48 15.10 -0.87 -5.32
CA LYS A 48 14.53 -1.45 -4.11
C LYS A 48 13.82 -0.34 -3.34
N PHE A 49 12.54 -0.51 -3.03
CA PHE A 49 11.74 0.52 -2.37
C PHE A 49 11.00 -0.01 -1.15
N LYS A 50 10.50 0.92 -0.34
CA LYS A 50 9.55 0.70 0.73
C LYS A 50 8.29 1.52 0.50
N ILE A 51 7.14 1.11 1.04
CA ILE A 51 5.85 1.78 0.78
C ILE A 51 5.06 2.08 2.05
N PHE A 52 4.47 3.26 2.09
CA PHE A 52 3.43 3.65 3.03
C PHE A 52 2.08 3.74 2.32
N VAL A 53 1.17 2.81 2.64
CA VAL A 53 -0.22 2.78 2.17
C VAL A 53 -1.13 3.39 3.23
N ASN A 54 -1.48 4.66 3.08
CA ASN A 54 -2.28 5.39 4.06
C ASN A 54 -3.76 5.53 3.66
N LEU A 55 -4.57 4.57 4.12
CA LEU A 55 -6.03 4.53 3.94
C LEU A 55 -6.79 5.06 5.18
N HIS A 56 -6.10 5.75 6.10
CA HIS A 56 -6.75 6.30 7.28
C HIS A 56 -7.81 7.34 6.89
N GLY A 57 -9.07 7.17 7.30
CA GLY A 57 -10.18 8.04 6.88
C GLY A 57 -10.76 7.76 5.49
N LEU A 58 -10.39 6.64 4.85
CA LEU A 58 -11.09 6.14 3.66
C LEU A 58 -12.56 5.83 3.97
N ASN A 59 -13.50 6.46 3.27
CA ASN A 59 -14.93 6.22 3.45
C ASN A 59 -15.62 6.09 2.07
N PRO A 60 -15.65 4.87 1.47
CA PRO A 60 -16.30 4.67 0.18
C PRO A 60 -17.79 4.97 0.27
N ILE A 61 -18.33 5.74 -0.68
CA ILE A 61 -19.74 6.17 -0.69
C ILE A 61 -20.70 5.10 -1.23
N SER A 62 -20.15 4.02 -1.80
CA SER A 62 -20.91 2.92 -2.39
C SER A 62 -20.22 1.58 -2.17
N VAL A 63 -20.98 0.49 -2.24
CA VAL A 63 -20.44 -0.89 -2.18
C VAL A 63 -19.51 -1.14 -3.38
N SER A 64 -19.82 -0.59 -4.55
CA SER A 64 -18.99 -0.70 -5.75
C SER A 64 -17.66 0.03 -5.57
N ALA A 65 -17.64 1.24 -5.02
CA ALA A 65 -16.41 1.95 -4.67
C ALA A 65 -15.59 1.16 -3.63
N HIS A 66 -16.25 0.62 -2.60
CA HIS A 66 -15.60 -0.24 -1.61
C HIS A 66 -14.99 -1.49 -2.26
N LYS A 67 -15.66 -2.12 -3.23
CA LYS A 67 -15.12 -3.29 -3.95
C LYS A 67 -13.93 -2.91 -4.84
N ALA A 68 -14.01 -1.78 -5.53
CA ALA A 68 -13.08 -1.41 -6.59
C ALA A 68 -11.65 -1.15 -6.11
N TYR A 69 -11.45 -0.66 -4.88
CA TYR A 69 -10.09 -0.35 -4.39
C TYR A 69 -9.35 -1.55 -3.79
N ARG A 70 -10.07 -2.58 -3.32
CA ARG A 70 -9.53 -3.63 -2.44
C ARG A 70 -8.35 -4.37 -3.04
N ASP A 71 -8.37 -4.60 -4.34
CA ASP A 71 -7.36 -5.41 -5.01
C ASP A 71 -6.22 -4.56 -5.58
N ILE A 72 -6.34 -3.21 -5.56
CA ILE A 72 -5.36 -2.32 -6.20
C ILE A 72 -3.96 -2.50 -5.60
N ILE A 73 -3.83 -2.36 -4.28
CA ILE A 73 -2.52 -2.47 -3.61
C ILE A 73 -1.98 -3.91 -3.64
N PRO A 74 -2.78 -4.96 -3.33
CA PRO A 74 -2.36 -6.36 -3.55
C PRO A 74 -1.80 -6.64 -4.95
N LEU A 75 -2.54 -6.27 -6.00
CA LEU A 75 -2.15 -6.54 -7.39
C LEU A 75 -1.00 -5.65 -7.86
N LEU A 76 -0.86 -4.45 -7.31
CA LEU A 76 0.28 -3.59 -7.59
C LEU A 76 1.55 -4.16 -6.98
N LEU A 77 1.54 -4.48 -5.68
CA LEU A 77 2.71 -4.96 -4.97
C LEU A 77 3.15 -6.36 -5.42
N SER A 78 2.23 -7.19 -5.91
CA SER A 78 2.58 -8.49 -6.49
C SER A 78 3.49 -8.35 -7.71
N LYS A 79 3.44 -7.21 -8.43
CA LYS A 79 4.32 -6.94 -9.57
C LYS A 79 5.77 -6.63 -9.19
N TYR A 80 5.99 -6.32 -7.91
CA TYR A 80 7.27 -5.91 -7.33
C TYR A 80 7.70 -6.85 -6.21
N ASN A 81 7.47 -8.15 -6.43
CA ASN A 81 7.85 -9.25 -5.55
C ASN A 81 7.33 -9.15 -4.11
N TRP A 82 6.16 -8.53 -3.90
CA TRP A 82 5.60 -8.39 -2.56
C TRP A 82 4.19 -8.96 -2.44
N ARG A 83 4.03 -9.86 -1.48
CA ARG A 83 2.73 -10.39 -1.04
C ARG A 83 2.36 -9.79 0.31
N ILE A 84 1.23 -9.10 0.35
CA ILE A 84 0.69 -8.52 1.58
C ILE A 84 0.17 -9.63 2.50
N GLY A 85 0.54 -9.59 3.77
CA GLY A 85 0.21 -10.64 4.72
C GLY A 85 -1.29 -10.93 4.91
N TYR A 86 -2.17 -9.92 4.90
CA TYR A 86 -3.61 -10.16 5.07
C TYR A 86 -4.24 -10.99 3.94
N LEU A 87 -3.55 -11.17 2.80
CA LEU A 87 -4.04 -12.00 1.69
C LEU A 87 -4.18 -13.47 2.07
N ASP A 88 -3.52 -13.91 3.14
CA ASP A 88 -3.63 -15.28 3.63
C ASP A 88 -5.00 -15.60 4.26
N LEU A 89 -5.86 -14.58 4.43
CA LEU A 89 -7.28 -14.74 4.78
C LEU A 89 -8.16 -15.16 3.60
N PHE A 90 -7.70 -14.98 2.37
CA PHE A 90 -8.51 -15.06 1.16
C PHE A 90 -8.02 -16.22 0.30
N GLU A 91 -8.85 -17.26 0.18
CA GLU A 91 -8.54 -18.46 -0.61
C GLU A 91 -8.26 -18.10 -2.08
N GLU A 92 -9.04 -17.16 -2.61
CA GLU A 92 -8.91 -16.64 -3.97
C GLU A 92 -7.54 -15.98 -4.24
N ALA A 93 -6.81 -15.58 -3.19
CA ALA A 93 -5.52 -14.93 -3.31
C ALA A 93 -4.33 -15.91 -3.25
N LYS A 94 -4.54 -17.22 -3.08
CA LYS A 94 -3.45 -18.21 -2.94
C LYS A 94 -2.55 -18.28 -4.17
N ASP A 95 -3.14 -18.17 -5.35
CA ASP A 95 -2.43 -18.27 -6.63
C ASP A 95 -1.92 -16.91 -7.15
N LEU A 96 -1.93 -15.86 -6.32
CA LEU A 96 -1.41 -14.55 -6.71
C LEU A 96 0.09 -14.67 -7.02
N LYS A 97 0.42 -14.52 -8.30
CA LYS A 97 1.79 -14.61 -8.80
C LYS A 97 2.58 -13.35 -8.44
N LEU A 98 3.77 -13.57 -7.89
CA LEU A 98 4.76 -12.52 -7.69
C LEU A 98 5.66 -12.42 -8.91
N THR A 99 5.91 -11.19 -9.36
CA THR A 99 6.81 -10.89 -10.49
C THR A 99 7.80 -9.80 -10.11
N PHE A 100 8.77 -9.53 -11.00
CA PHE A 100 9.78 -8.48 -10.84
C PHE A 100 9.71 -7.52 -12.05
N GLU A 101 8.74 -6.62 -12.06
CA GLU A 101 8.59 -5.66 -13.14
C GLU A 101 9.78 -4.69 -13.15
N ASN A 102 10.52 -4.63 -14.27
CA ASN A 102 11.70 -3.79 -14.45
C ASN A 102 12.80 -3.97 -13.37
N GLY A 103 12.85 -5.14 -12.72
CA GLY A 103 13.76 -5.40 -11.60
C GLY A 103 13.48 -4.55 -10.35
N ILE A 104 12.33 -3.87 -10.28
CA ILE A 104 11.90 -3.11 -9.11
C ILE A 104 11.38 -4.10 -8.06
N GLU A 105 11.72 -3.86 -6.80
CA GLU A 105 11.40 -4.75 -5.69
C GLU A 105 10.95 -3.97 -4.45
N CYS A 106 9.83 -4.37 -3.85
CA CYS A 106 9.38 -3.85 -2.57
C CYS A 106 10.02 -4.65 -1.43
N LEU A 107 10.66 -3.97 -0.48
CA LEU A 107 11.32 -4.61 0.67
C LEU A 107 10.60 -4.40 2.00
N ALA A 108 9.75 -3.38 2.09
CA ALA A 108 8.95 -3.12 3.28
C ALA A 108 7.65 -2.40 2.94
N ALA A 109 6.59 -2.72 3.67
CA ALA A 109 5.29 -2.07 3.52
C ALA A 109 4.68 -1.75 4.88
N VAL A 110 4.11 -0.56 5.03
CA VAL A 110 3.21 -0.27 6.15
C VAL A 110 1.85 0.13 5.63
N HIS A 111 0.82 -0.45 6.22
CA HIS A 111 -0.57 -0.24 5.85
C HIS A 111 -1.28 0.46 7.00
N CYS A 112 -1.85 1.64 6.75
CA CYS A 112 -2.60 2.38 7.73
C CYS A 112 -4.08 2.42 7.39
N HIS A 113 -4.94 2.15 8.37
CA HIS A 113 -6.39 2.15 8.20
C HIS A 113 -7.09 2.58 9.50
N HIS A 114 -8.18 3.34 9.41
CA HIS A 114 -8.86 3.93 10.57
C HIS A 114 -9.67 2.93 11.42
N ASP A 115 -10.10 1.81 10.84
CA ASP A 115 -10.71 0.69 11.56
C ASP A 115 -9.67 -0.05 12.41
N SER A 116 -9.52 0.40 13.65
CA SER A 116 -8.59 -0.15 14.65
C SER A 116 -8.79 -1.64 14.91
N TYR A 117 -10.04 -2.11 14.95
CA TYR A 117 -10.30 -3.52 15.21
C TYR A 117 -9.74 -4.39 14.08
N LYS A 118 -10.09 -4.07 12.83
CA LYS A 118 -9.61 -4.81 11.66
C LYS A 118 -8.10 -4.75 11.50
N ILE A 119 -7.50 -3.57 11.62
CA ILE A 119 -6.07 -3.39 11.32
C ILE A 119 -5.17 -3.99 12.41
N ASN A 120 -5.60 -3.97 13.67
CA ASN A 120 -4.87 -4.63 14.76
C ASN A 120 -4.96 -6.16 14.67
N GLU A 121 -6.08 -6.71 14.19
CA GLU A 121 -6.16 -8.14 13.85
C GLU A 121 -5.17 -8.51 12.73
N TYR A 122 -4.99 -7.64 11.73
CA TYR A 122 -3.98 -7.88 10.68
C TYR A 122 -2.56 -7.81 11.24
N GLU A 123 -2.26 -6.82 12.09
CA GLU A 123 -0.96 -6.70 12.75
C GLU A 123 -0.64 -7.95 13.58
N SER A 124 -1.57 -8.39 14.43
CA SER A 124 -1.36 -9.54 15.30
C SER A 124 -1.12 -10.85 14.53
N ARG A 125 -1.71 -10.98 13.34
CA ARG A 125 -1.66 -12.23 12.57
C ARG A 125 -0.59 -12.25 11.49
N PHE A 126 -0.28 -11.09 10.92
CA PHE A 126 0.52 -10.97 9.70
C PHE A 126 1.66 -9.96 9.82
N GLY A 127 1.73 -9.20 10.91
CA GLY A 127 2.86 -8.32 11.20
C GLY A 127 4.17 -9.09 11.22
N LYS A 128 5.18 -8.55 10.56
CA LYS A 128 6.53 -9.14 10.44
C LYS A 128 7.56 -8.00 10.37
N PRO A 129 8.86 -8.27 10.54
CA PRO A 129 9.88 -7.22 10.58
C PRO A 129 9.86 -6.23 9.41
N SER A 130 9.37 -6.65 8.23
CA SER A 130 9.26 -5.83 7.03
C SER A 130 7.83 -5.40 6.67
N GLU A 131 6.81 -5.82 7.43
CA GLU A 131 5.42 -5.44 7.15
C GLU A 131 4.63 -5.18 8.43
N HIS A 132 3.97 -4.03 8.50
CA HIS A 132 3.14 -3.69 9.64
C HIS A 132 1.80 -3.08 9.22
N PHE A 133 0.84 -3.20 10.12
CA PHE A 133 -0.54 -2.75 9.98
C PHE A 133 -0.88 -1.88 11.20
N TYR A 134 -1.15 -0.59 11.01
CA TYR A 134 -1.44 0.33 12.12
C TYR A 134 -2.68 1.17 11.88
N ASP A 135 -3.31 1.64 12.96
CA ASP A 135 -4.39 2.62 12.92
C ASP A 135 -3.92 4.07 13.09
N ASP A 136 -2.64 4.29 13.40
CA ASP A 136 -2.05 5.61 13.57
C ASP A 136 -1.13 5.98 12.37
N PRO A 137 -1.48 7.00 11.57
CA PRO A 137 -0.65 7.47 10.47
C PRO A 137 0.75 7.91 10.89
N ASN A 138 0.91 8.54 12.05
CA ASN A 138 2.21 9.02 12.53
C ASN A 138 3.10 7.85 12.92
N LYS A 139 2.53 6.83 13.56
CA LYS A 139 3.24 5.58 13.88
C LYS A 139 3.68 4.87 12.60
N SER A 140 2.80 4.76 11.60
CA SER A 140 3.14 4.17 10.30
C SER A 140 4.27 4.92 9.62
N GLU A 141 4.16 6.23 9.53
CA GLU A 141 5.17 7.06 8.88
C GLU A 141 6.52 6.99 9.60
N THR A 142 6.51 7.07 10.92
CA THR A 142 7.74 6.95 11.73
C THR A 142 8.43 5.62 11.48
N TRP A 143 7.67 4.52 11.53
CA TRP A 143 8.21 3.18 11.34
C TRP A 143 8.83 3.00 9.95
N ILE A 144 8.07 3.27 8.88
CA ILE A 144 8.53 3.02 7.51
C ILE A 144 9.73 3.91 7.18
N ARG A 145 9.77 5.15 7.67
CA ARG A 145 10.92 6.04 7.46
C ARG A 145 12.17 5.53 8.18
N SER A 146 12.02 4.96 9.37
CA SER A 146 13.13 4.35 10.12
C SER A 146 13.65 3.03 9.52
N TYR A 147 12.84 2.35 8.69
CA TYR A 147 13.23 1.09 8.06
C TYR A 147 14.38 1.32 7.06
N SER A 148 15.53 0.69 7.29
CA SER A 148 16.68 0.78 6.39
C SER A 148 16.60 -0.26 5.28
N ILE A 149 16.72 0.19 4.04
CA ILE A 149 16.98 -0.66 2.88
C ILE A 149 18.50 -0.80 2.82
N SER A 150 19.05 -1.89 3.37
CA SER A 150 20.47 -2.17 3.21
C SER A 150 20.75 -2.42 1.72
N ALA A 151 21.63 -1.61 1.13
CA ALA A 151 22.25 -1.94 -0.14
C ALA A 151 23.07 -3.22 0.07
N ASN A 152 22.72 -4.29 -0.64
CA ASN A 152 23.62 -5.43 -0.79
C ASN A 152 24.84 -5.00 -1.61
#